data_AF-A0A1R4H613-F1
#
_entry.id   AF-A0A1R4H613-F1
#
_cell.length_a   1.000
_cell.length_b   1.000
_cell.length_c   1.000
_cell.angle_alpha   90.00
_cell.angle_beta   90.00
_cell.angle_gamma   90.00
#
_symmetry.space_group_name_H-M   'P 1'
#
loop_
_entity.id
_entity.type
_entity.pdbx_description
1 polymer ?
#
loop_
_entity_poly.entity_id
_entity_poly.type
_entity_poly.pdbx_seq_one_letter_code
_entity_poly.pdbx_strand_id
1 'polypeptide(L)' 'MKPLLDKAMFSPLKNVTLFKSVQVDVGGYAIIWNENIDISEYELWKNGQPSQ' A
#
# COMPACT_ATOMS: atom_id res chain seq x y z
N MET A 1 1.93 -5.66 14.92
CA MET A 1 2.18 -4.68 13.82
C MET A 1 1.19 -3.54 13.97
N LYS A 2 1.55 -2.32 13.57
CA LYS A 2 0.60 -1.20 13.46
C LYS A 2 0.03 -1.18 12.03
N PRO A 3 -1.29 -1.00 11.84
CA PRO A 3 -1.87 -0.80 10.52
C PRO A 3 -1.14 0.29 9.72
N LEU A 4 -0.96 0.08 8.42
CA LEU A 4 -0.25 1.05 7.57
C LEU A 4 -0.93 2.42 7.57
N LEU A 5 -2.27 2.45 7.58
CA LEU A 5 -3.08 3.67 7.60
C LEU A 5 -2.86 4.56 8.85
N ASP A 6 -2.21 4.05 9.89
CA ASP A 6 -1.86 4.82 11.09
C ASP A 6 -0.56 5.62 10.92
N LYS A 7 0.27 5.31 9.91
CA LYS A 7 1.47 6.08 9.61
C LYS A 7 1.10 7.29 8.76
N ALA A 8 1.66 8.45 9.10
CA ALA A 8 1.36 9.72 8.42
C ALA A 8 1.54 9.66 6.89
N MET A 9 2.55 8.94 6.40
CA MET A 9 2.82 8.76 4.97
C MET A 9 1.69 8.05 4.20
N PHE A 10 0.91 7.20 4.86
CA PHE A 10 -0.24 6.49 4.25
C PHE A 10 -1.57 7.18 4.53
N SER A 11 -1.59 8.30 5.26
CA SER A 11 -2.82 9.06 5.51
C SER A 11 -3.59 9.47 4.24
N PRO A 12 -2.95 9.77 3.08
CA PRO A 12 -3.69 10.05 1.86
C PRO A 12 -4.56 8.89 1.38
N LEU A 13 -4.19 7.64 1.68
CA LEU A 13 -4.94 6.45 1.31
C LEU A 13 -6.29 6.31 2.05
N LYS A 14 -6.59 7.19 3.00
CA LYS A 14 -7.95 7.31 3.57
C LYS A 14 -8.95 7.85 2.53
N ASN A 15 -8.47 8.52 1.49
CA ASN A 15 -9.28 8.87 0.34
C ASN A 15 -9.56 7.62 -0.51
N VAL A 16 -10.83 7.24 -0.63
CA VAL A 16 -11.25 6.01 -1.33
C VAL A 16 -10.90 6.02 -2.82
N THR A 17 -10.96 7.18 -3.48
CA THR A 17 -10.61 7.30 -4.90
C THR A 17 -9.13 7.02 -5.11
N LEU A 18 -8.27 7.60 -4.26
CA LEU A 18 -6.84 7.30 -4.30
C LEU A 18 -6.61 5.83 -3.94
N PHE A 19 -7.19 5.31 -2.85
CA PHE A 19 -7.01 3.91 -2.46
C PHE A 19 -7.32 2.92 -3.60
N LYS A 20 -8.38 3.19 -4.37
CA LYS A 20 -8.78 2.36 -5.51
C LYS A 20 -7.91 2.53 -6.76
N SER A 21 -7.05 3.55 -6.83
CA SER A 21 -6.14 3.77 -7.94
C SER A 21 -4.85 2.97 -7.84
N VAL A 22 -4.80 1.96 -6.96
CA VAL A 22 -3.64 1.07 -6.80
C VAL A 22 -3.29 0.37 -8.11
N GLN A 23 -1.99 0.31 -8.42
CA GLN A 23 -1.46 -0.37 -9.60
C GLN A 23 -0.24 -1.20 -9.22
N VAL A 24 0.07 -2.22 -10.01
CA VAL A 24 1.35 -2.93 -9.91
C VAL A 24 2.42 -2.10 -10.62
N ASP A 25 3.62 -2.02 -10.05
CA ASP A 25 4.74 -1.35 -10.69
C ASP A 25 5.17 -2.05 -12.00
N VAL A 26 5.99 -1.38 -12.81
CA VAL A 26 6.46 -1.93 -14.08
C VAL A 26 7.28 -3.22 -13.88
N GLY A 27 7.96 -3.37 -12.74
CA GLY A 27 8.78 -4.53 -12.42
C GLY A 27 7.99 -5.72 -11.86
N GLY A 28 6.77 -5.52 -11.35
CA GLY A 28 5.99 -6.55 -10.66
C GLY A 28 6.40 -6.79 -9.20
N TYR A 29 7.19 -5.91 -8.60
CA TYR A 29 7.75 -6.03 -7.24
C TYR A 29 7.13 -5.08 -6.22
N ALA A 30 6.20 -4.21 -6.63
CA ALA A 30 5.50 -3.31 -5.72
C ALA A 30 4.08 -3.01 -6.20
N ILE A 31 3.23 -2.61 -5.25
CA ILE A 31 2.00 -1.87 -5.55
C ILE A 31 2.24 -0.38 -5.30
N ILE A 32 1.73 0.45 -6.20
CA ILE A 32 1.99 1.90 -6.23
C ILE A 32 0.66 2.63 -6.35
N TRP A 33 0.53 3.72 -5.60
CA TRP A 33 -0.56 4.69 -5.72
C TRP A 33 -0.10 5.99 -6.40
N ASN A 34 1.11 6.43 -6.10
CA ASN A 34 1.78 7.61 -6.70
C ASN A 34 3.28 7.55 -6.39
N GLU A 35 4.03 8.57 -6.80
CA GLU A 35 5.49 8.67 -6.62
C GLU A 35 5.96 8.71 -5.15
N ASN A 36 5.05 8.91 -4.20
CA ASN A 36 5.34 9.00 -2.77
C ASN A 36 4.78 7.83 -1.95
N ILE A 37 3.95 6.97 -2.55
CA ILE A 37 3.23 5.91 -1.85
C ILE A 37 3.29 4.62 -2.67
N ASP A 38 4.20 3.75 -2.24
CA ASP A 38 4.36 2.39 -2.72
C ASP A 38 4.54 1.40 -1.55
N ILE A 39 4.26 0.13 -1.80
CA ILE A 39 4.54 -0.98 -0.89
C ILE A 39 5.13 -2.11 -1.70
N SER A 40 6.31 -2.59 -1.31
CA SER A 40 6.95 -3.74 -1.96
C SER A 40 6.16 -5.03 -1.73
N GLU A 41 6.27 -5.95 -2.68
CA GLU A 41 5.74 -7.32 -2.59
C GLU A 41 6.22 -8.00 -1.31
N TYR A 42 7.50 -7.85 -0.95
CA TYR A 42 8.07 -8.46 0.25
C TYR A 42 7.41 -7.96 1.53
N GLU A 43 7.12 -6.66 1.64
CA GLU A 43 6.40 -6.11 2.80
C GLU A 43 4.98 -6.67 2.89
N LEU A 44 4.29 -6.81 1.76
CA LEU A 44 2.97 -7.44 1.70
C LEU A 44 3.03 -8.91 2.10
N TRP A 45 4.00 -9.68 1.59
CA TRP A 45 4.16 -11.10 1.90
C TRP A 45 4.46 -11.33 3.39
N LYS A 46 5.35 -10.52 3.98
CA LYS A 46 5.79 -10.69 5.37
C LYS A 46 4.79 -10.19 6.40
N ASN A 47 4.04 -9.13 6.08
CA ASN A 47 3.18 -8.45 7.06
C ASN A 47 1.69 -8.55 6.75
N GLY A 48 1.33 -9.02 5.55
CA GLY A 48 -0.05 -9.28 5.15
C GLY A 48 -0.74 -10.20 6.14
N GLN A 49 -1.96 -9.83 6.54
CA GLN A 49 -2.82 -10.62 7.40
C GLN A 49 -4.05 -11.04 6.60
N PRO A 50 -4.57 -12.27 6.80
CA PRO A 50 -5.86 -12.66 6.25
C PRO A 50 -6.94 -11.65 6.64
N SER A 51 -7.85 -11.36 5.71
CA SER A 51 -9.07 -10.61 6.03
C SER A 51 -9.84 -11.35 7.12
N GLN A 52 -10.15 -10.65 8.20
CA GLN A 52 -10.90 -11.19 9.34
C GLN A 52 -12.40 -11.31 9.03
#